data_AF-A0A2V9E4M3-F1
#
_entry.id   AF-A0A2V9E4M3-F1
#
_cell.length_a   1.000
_cell.length_b   1.000
_cell.length_c   1.000
_cell.angle_alpha   90.00
_cell.angle_beta   90.00
_cell.angle_gamma   90.00
#
_symmetry.space_group_name_H-M   'P 1'
#
loop_
_entity.id
_entity.type
_entity.pdbx_description
1 polymer ?
#
loop_
_entity_poly.entity_id
_entity_poly.type
_entity_poly.pdbx_seq_one_letter_code
_entity_poly.pdbx_strand_id
1 'polypeptide(L)'
;MDRKIDELGAETRIRSHKDAEAYIEALVKRFGLDEARLPDLDELKSRLARAEYAAVHEPSRRISEARVANVFDKWMGEMSAPKWARTSVSQVRDLRLGVAKILLPHVIRRSPQGDIPDTVRPAEAIYLLWLLEFQFRSPHTTEGAALNPNTAGMPDRTESLRPFQASRPTGETLQRQHSYETARENYFNRHSGAELQLRVTQLFDTLGID
;
A
#
# COMPACT_ATOMS: atom_id res chain seq x y z
N MET A 1 -1.93 -13.58 2.24
CA MET A 1 -3.09 -12.75 1.84
C MET A 1 -4.30 -13.65 1.68
N ASP A 2 -5.53 -13.17 1.90
CA ASP A 2 -6.72 -14.00 1.70
C ASP A 2 -6.88 -14.25 0.19
N ARG A 3 -6.75 -15.51 -0.24
CA ARG A 3 -6.89 -15.95 -1.64
C ARG A 3 -8.19 -15.43 -2.26
N LYS A 4 -9.24 -15.30 -1.46
CA LYS A 4 -10.53 -14.76 -1.89
C LYS A 4 -10.45 -13.30 -2.33
N ILE A 5 -9.66 -12.46 -1.64
CA ILE A 5 -9.50 -11.04 -1.96
C ILE A 5 -8.71 -10.89 -3.27
N ASP A 6 -7.64 -11.69 -3.43
CA ASP A 6 -6.84 -11.70 -4.65
C ASP A 6 -7.69 -12.15 -5.86
N GLU A 7 -8.51 -13.19 -5.69
CA GLU A 7 -9.44 -13.63 -6.74
C GLU A 7 -10.51 -12.57 -7.07
N LEU A 8 -11.12 -11.91 -6.06
CA LEU A 8 -12.10 -10.84 -6.28
C LEU A 8 -11.51 -9.66 -7.05
N GLY A 9 -10.26 -9.32 -6.74
CA GLY A 9 -9.57 -8.21 -7.39
C GLY A 9 -9.06 -8.54 -8.78
N ALA A 10 -9.14 -9.78 -9.27
CA ALA A 10 -8.68 -10.12 -10.61
C ALA A 10 -9.42 -9.29 -11.69
N GLU A 11 -8.70 -8.76 -12.69
CA GLU A 11 -9.33 -7.92 -13.72
C GLU A 11 -10.48 -8.61 -14.45
N THR A 12 -10.40 -9.94 -14.64
CA THR A 12 -11.44 -10.74 -15.29
C THR A 12 -12.71 -10.92 -14.44
N ARG A 13 -12.64 -10.56 -13.15
CA ARG A 13 -13.74 -10.64 -12.17
C ARG A 13 -14.44 -9.31 -11.94
N ILE A 14 -13.79 -8.19 -12.23
CA ILE A 14 -14.39 -6.86 -12.12
C ILE A 14 -15.08 -6.52 -13.45
N ARG A 15 -16.35 -6.93 -13.61
CA ARG A 15 -17.13 -6.73 -14.85
C ARG A 15 -18.20 -5.64 -14.71
N SER A 16 -18.51 -5.28 -13.48
CA SER A 16 -19.48 -4.26 -13.11
C SER A 16 -18.96 -3.42 -11.95
N HIS A 17 -19.58 -2.26 -11.72
CA HIS A 17 -19.27 -1.43 -10.56
C HIS A 17 -19.46 -2.20 -9.24
N LYS A 18 -20.50 -3.04 -9.17
CA LYS A 18 -20.80 -3.89 -8.01
C LYS A 18 -19.69 -4.91 -7.71
N ASP A 19 -19.00 -5.41 -8.73
CA ASP A 19 -17.86 -6.32 -8.53
C ASP A 19 -16.68 -5.57 -7.90
N ALA A 20 -16.44 -4.32 -8.32
CA ALA A 20 -15.43 -3.46 -7.71
C ALA A 20 -15.79 -3.13 -6.26
N GLU A 21 -17.05 -2.78 -5.97
CA GLU A 21 -17.52 -2.56 -4.59
C GLU A 21 -17.29 -3.78 -3.70
N ALA A 22 -17.61 -4.99 -4.19
CA ALA A 22 -17.39 -6.23 -3.45
C ALA A 22 -15.91 -6.47 -3.15
N TYR A 23 -15.02 -6.14 -4.09
CA TYR A 23 -13.57 -6.21 -3.89
C TYR A 23 -13.10 -5.19 -2.84
N ILE A 24 -13.53 -3.93 -2.94
CA ILE A 24 -13.16 -2.88 -1.98
C ILE A 24 -13.68 -3.18 -0.57
N GLU A 25 -14.93 -3.65 -0.44
CA GLU A 25 -15.49 -4.04 0.86
C GLU A 25 -14.71 -5.21 1.49
N ALA A 26 -14.26 -6.17 0.68
CA ALA A 26 -13.42 -7.26 1.16
C ALA A 26 -12.05 -6.76 1.65
N LEU A 27 -11.46 -5.75 1.00
CA LEU A 27 -10.23 -5.10 1.47
C LEU A 27 -10.46 -4.36 2.79
N VAL A 28 -11.47 -3.50 2.87
CA VAL A 28 -11.81 -2.73 4.09
C VAL A 28 -12.00 -3.65 5.29
N LYS A 29 -12.77 -4.73 5.11
CA LYS A 29 -12.98 -5.74 6.15
C LYS A 29 -11.68 -6.41 6.57
N ARG A 30 -10.78 -6.72 5.62
CA ARG A 30 -9.48 -7.34 5.91
C ARG A 30 -8.55 -6.44 6.71
N PHE A 31 -8.59 -5.14 6.46
CA PHE A 31 -7.81 -4.16 7.21
C PHE A 31 -8.48 -3.74 8.52
N GLY A 32 -9.71 -4.18 8.78
CA GLY A 32 -10.47 -3.80 9.98
C GLY A 32 -10.70 -2.30 10.05
N LEU A 33 -10.94 -1.67 8.89
CA LEU A 33 -11.31 -0.27 8.80
C LEU A 33 -12.82 -0.14 9.06
N ASP A 34 -13.17 0.82 9.89
CA ASP A 34 -14.55 1.17 10.23
C ASP A 34 -14.67 2.70 10.34
N GLU A 35 -15.91 3.20 10.42
CA GLU A 35 -16.16 4.65 10.52
C GLU A 35 -15.59 5.27 11.80
N ALA A 36 -15.44 4.48 12.87
CA ALA A 36 -14.84 4.96 14.11
C ALA A 36 -13.34 5.28 13.93
N ARG A 37 -12.68 4.61 12.99
CA ARG A 37 -11.25 4.80 12.66
C ARG A 37 -11.03 5.74 11.49
N LEU A 38 -11.95 5.76 10.53
CA LEU A 38 -11.88 6.60 9.34
C LEU A 38 -13.27 7.20 9.06
N PRO A 39 -13.50 8.47 9.44
CA PRO A 39 -14.72 9.16 9.04
C PRO A 39 -14.94 9.09 7.52
N ASP A 40 -16.17 9.21 7.06
CA ASP A 40 -16.54 9.15 5.64
C ASP A 40 -16.01 7.90 4.88
N LEU A 41 -15.77 6.79 5.61
CA LEU A 41 -15.27 5.55 5.01
C LEU A 41 -16.18 5.08 3.88
N ASP A 42 -17.50 5.22 4.00
CA ASP A 42 -18.45 4.85 2.95
C ASP A 42 -18.26 5.66 1.65
N GLU A 43 -18.00 6.97 1.76
CA GLU A 43 -17.69 7.78 0.58
C GLU A 43 -16.34 7.36 -0.02
N LEU A 44 -15.30 7.19 0.79
CA LEU A 44 -13.99 6.75 0.32
C LEU A 44 -14.05 5.36 -0.35
N LYS A 45 -14.86 4.44 0.17
CA LYS A 45 -15.13 3.14 -0.46
C LYS A 45 -15.78 3.31 -1.83
N SER A 46 -16.79 4.18 -1.94
CA SER A 46 -17.50 4.42 -3.20
C SER A 46 -16.56 5.02 -4.25
N ARG A 47 -15.79 6.06 -3.89
CA ARG A 47 -14.76 6.67 -4.74
C ARG A 47 -13.75 5.64 -5.23
N LEU A 48 -13.21 4.84 -4.30
CA LEU A 48 -12.23 3.82 -4.65
C LEU A 48 -12.81 2.75 -5.58
N ALA A 49 -14.04 2.30 -5.34
CA ALA A 49 -14.71 1.32 -6.19
C ALA A 49 -15.00 1.86 -7.60
N ARG A 50 -15.38 3.14 -7.73
CA ARG A 50 -15.58 3.80 -9.03
C ARG A 50 -14.28 3.87 -9.81
N ALA A 51 -13.23 4.37 -9.18
CA ALA A 51 -11.91 4.47 -9.78
C ALA A 51 -11.35 3.09 -10.16
N GLU A 52 -11.53 2.08 -9.30
CA GLU A 52 -11.07 0.71 -9.55
C GLU A 52 -11.76 0.10 -10.78
N TYR A 53 -13.09 0.24 -10.86
CA TYR A 53 -13.85 -0.19 -12.04
C TYR A 53 -13.38 0.51 -13.31
N ALA A 54 -13.21 1.85 -13.25
CA ALA A 54 -12.73 2.64 -14.38
C ALA A 54 -11.32 2.21 -14.83
N ALA A 55 -10.39 1.99 -13.90
CA ALA A 55 -9.02 1.58 -14.21
C ALA A 55 -8.90 0.17 -14.84
N VAL A 56 -9.86 -0.72 -14.57
CA VAL A 56 -9.95 -2.03 -15.22
C VAL A 56 -10.36 -1.89 -16.69
N HIS A 57 -11.31 -1.01 -16.99
CA HIS A 57 -11.91 -0.86 -18.33
C HIS A 57 -11.21 0.19 -19.21
N GLU A 58 -10.59 1.19 -18.59
CA GLU A 58 -9.87 2.29 -19.22
C GLU A 58 -8.43 2.33 -18.68
N PRO A 59 -7.44 1.72 -19.37
CA PRO A 59 -6.05 1.71 -18.90
C PRO A 59 -5.43 3.09 -18.68
N SER A 60 -5.94 4.14 -19.36
CA SER A 60 -5.53 5.53 -19.13
C SER A 60 -5.92 6.09 -17.76
N ARG A 61 -6.88 5.47 -17.06
CA ARG A 61 -7.29 5.82 -15.69
C ARG A 61 -6.38 5.22 -14.61
N ARG A 62 -5.38 4.42 -15.00
CA ARG A 62 -4.42 3.85 -14.07
C ARG A 62 -3.43 4.89 -13.58
N ILE A 63 -2.87 4.60 -12.42
CA ILE A 63 -1.95 5.49 -11.70
C ILE A 63 -0.53 5.06 -12.04
N SER A 64 0.32 5.96 -12.55
CA SER A 64 1.73 5.64 -12.76
C SER A 64 2.45 5.37 -11.43
N GLU A 65 3.42 4.46 -11.40
CA GLU A 65 4.30 4.23 -10.24
C GLU A 65 4.99 5.52 -9.78
N ALA A 66 5.35 6.39 -10.72
CA ALA A 66 5.90 7.71 -10.43
C ALA A 66 4.95 8.60 -9.60
N ARG A 67 3.64 8.56 -9.90
CA ARG A 67 2.63 9.28 -9.12
C ARG A 67 2.53 8.72 -7.69
N VAL A 68 2.59 7.40 -7.51
CA VAL A 68 2.61 6.77 -6.18
C VAL A 68 3.84 7.23 -5.38
N ALA A 69 5.03 7.17 -5.99
CA ALA A 69 6.26 7.63 -5.36
C ALA A 69 6.18 9.11 -4.95
N ASN A 70 5.68 9.98 -5.83
CA ASN A 70 5.54 11.41 -5.57
C ASN A 70 4.53 11.71 -4.45
N VAL A 71 3.39 11.00 -4.41
CA VAL A 71 2.40 11.16 -3.33
C VAL A 71 3.00 10.75 -1.99
N PHE A 72 3.68 9.60 -1.95
CA PHE A 72 4.36 9.14 -0.74
C PHE A 72 5.43 10.15 -0.29
N ASP A 73 6.27 10.60 -1.22
CA ASP A 73 7.33 11.56 -0.95
C ASP A 73 6.78 12.89 -0.41
N LYS A 74 5.71 13.41 -1.01
CA LYS A 74 5.02 14.60 -0.49
C LYS A 74 4.57 14.38 0.96
N TRP A 75 3.96 13.24 1.26
CA TRP A 75 3.52 12.91 2.63
C TRP A 75 4.71 12.83 3.61
N MET A 76 5.84 12.25 3.21
CA MET A 76 7.07 12.27 4.01
C MET A 76 7.58 13.69 4.26
N GLY A 77 7.37 14.60 3.31
CA GLY A 77 7.62 16.04 3.44
C GLY A 77 6.78 16.69 4.49
N GLU A 78 5.47 16.47 4.44
CA GLU A 78 4.52 17.01 5.40
C GLU A 78 4.80 16.51 6.83
N MET A 79 5.21 15.24 6.96
CA MET A 79 5.62 14.67 8.25
C MET A 79 6.98 15.17 8.75
N SER A 80 7.72 15.94 7.93
CA SER A 80 9.12 16.29 8.20
C SER A 80 9.98 15.05 8.48
N ALA A 81 9.64 13.94 7.81
CA ALA A 81 10.37 12.69 7.93
C ALA A 81 11.80 12.85 7.40
N PRO A 82 12.78 12.11 7.95
CA PRO A 82 14.16 12.15 7.49
C PRO A 82 14.29 11.88 5.98
N LYS A 83 15.33 12.44 5.34
CA LYS A 83 15.56 12.27 3.89
C LYS A 83 15.74 10.82 3.43
N TRP A 84 16.14 9.92 4.34
CA TRP A 84 16.27 8.50 4.01
C TRP A 84 14.91 7.78 3.96
N ALA A 85 13.85 8.36 4.54
CA ALA A 85 12.49 7.81 4.50
C ALA A 85 11.73 8.21 3.22
N ARG A 86 12.44 8.78 2.24
CA ARG A 86 11.94 9.16 0.92
C ARG A 86 11.91 7.94 0.03
N THR A 87 10.96 7.89 -0.90
CA THR A 87 10.86 6.77 -1.84
C THR A 87 11.22 7.17 -3.27
N SER A 88 11.61 6.21 -4.09
CA SER A 88 11.85 6.37 -5.52
C SER A 88 10.89 5.49 -6.34
N VAL A 89 10.78 5.78 -7.64
CA VAL A 89 10.00 4.95 -8.58
C VAL A 89 10.52 3.50 -8.61
N SER A 90 11.84 3.31 -8.55
CA SER A 90 12.44 1.97 -8.51
C SER A 90 12.08 1.20 -7.24
N GLN A 91 12.03 1.86 -6.09
CA GLN A 91 11.61 1.24 -4.84
C GLN A 91 10.13 0.84 -4.87
N VAL A 92 9.26 1.68 -5.44
CA VAL A 92 7.85 1.33 -5.67
C VAL A 92 7.75 0.10 -6.58
N ARG A 93 8.53 0.06 -7.67
CA ARG A 93 8.58 -1.08 -8.58
C ARG A 93 9.02 -2.36 -7.87
N ASP A 94 10.11 -2.32 -7.13
CA ASP A 94 10.65 -3.51 -6.44
C ASP A 94 9.66 -4.06 -5.41
N LEU A 95 9.02 -3.16 -4.64
CA LEU A 95 7.97 -3.50 -3.70
C LEU A 95 6.80 -4.19 -4.41
N ARG A 96 6.33 -3.58 -5.50
CA ARG A 96 5.23 -4.10 -6.31
C ARG A 96 5.52 -5.47 -6.91
N LEU A 97 6.73 -5.68 -7.44
CA LEU A 97 7.15 -6.98 -7.97
C LEU A 97 7.15 -8.06 -6.89
N GLY A 98 7.56 -7.72 -5.67
CA GLY A 98 7.43 -8.59 -4.50
C GLY A 98 5.97 -8.97 -4.23
N VAL A 99 5.10 -7.97 -4.10
CA VAL A 99 3.65 -8.16 -3.87
C VAL A 99 3.01 -9.04 -4.95
N ALA A 100 3.30 -8.77 -6.22
CA ALA A 100 2.76 -9.49 -7.38
C ALA A 100 3.14 -10.96 -7.42
N LYS A 101 4.28 -11.32 -6.81
CA LYS A 101 4.78 -12.70 -6.81
C LYS A 101 4.18 -13.55 -5.69
N ILE A 102 3.75 -12.92 -4.59
CA ILE A 102 3.55 -13.63 -3.31
C ILE A 102 2.14 -13.40 -2.74
N LEU A 103 1.67 -12.15 -2.79
CA LEU A 103 0.51 -11.71 -2.03
C LEU A 103 -0.72 -11.52 -2.91
N LEU A 104 -0.53 -10.95 -4.10
CA LEU A 104 -1.60 -10.53 -4.99
C LEU A 104 -1.35 -10.89 -6.48
N PRO A 105 -1.10 -12.17 -6.81
CA PRO A 105 -0.77 -12.57 -8.18
C PRO A 105 -1.88 -12.35 -9.20
N HIS A 106 -3.16 -12.29 -8.79
CA HIS A 106 -4.28 -12.10 -9.72
C HIS A 106 -4.70 -10.64 -9.85
N VAL A 107 -4.46 -9.83 -8.81
CA VAL A 107 -4.71 -8.37 -8.86
C VAL A 107 -3.72 -7.68 -9.80
N ILE A 108 -2.46 -8.10 -9.82
CA ILE A 108 -1.44 -7.41 -10.62
C ILE A 108 -1.40 -8.02 -12.02
N ARG A 109 -1.92 -7.26 -12.99
CA ARG A 109 -1.93 -7.65 -14.39
C ARG A 109 -0.52 -7.80 -14.94
N ARG A 110 -0.33 -8.88 -15.69
CA ARG A 110 0.82 -9.11 -16.55
C ARG A 110 0.42 -8.93 -18.00
N SER A 111 1.31 -8.39 -18.82
CA SER A 111 1.20 -8.41 -20.27
C SER A 111 1.21 -9.87 -20.75
N PRO A 112 0.76 -10.15 -21.98
CA PRO A 112 0.91 -11.48 -22.59
C PRO A 112 2.37 -11.99 -22.59
N GLN A 113 3.34 -11.07 -22.59
CA GLN A 113 4.78 -11.35 -22.50
C GLN A 113 5.26 -11.61 -21.07
N GLY A 114 4.40 -11.43 -20.06
CA GLY A 114 4.70 -11.65 -18.65
C GLY A 114 5.14 -10.39 -17.88
N ASP A 115 5.27 -9.25 -18.56
CA ASP A 115 5.74 -7.99 -17.99
C ASP A 115 4.65 -7.31 -17.17
N ILE A 116 5.03 -6.66 -16.07
CA ILE A 116 4.12 -5.86 -15.27
C ILE A 116 4.19 -4.40 -15.78
N PRO A 117 3.09 -3.79 -16.25
CA PRO A 117 3.08 -2.39 -16.68
C PRO A 117 3.56 -1.43 -15.59
N ASP A 118 4.02 -0.23 -15.91
CA ASP A 118 4.40 0.83 -14.95
C ASP A 118 3.24 1.65 -14.40
N THR A 119 2.03 1.15 -14.60
CA THR A 119 0.80 1.70 -14.06
C THR A 119 0.12 0.67 -13.14
N VAL A 120 -0.44 1.17 -12.04
CA VAL A 120 -1.13 0.41 -10.99
C VAL A 120 -2.62 0.79 -10.97
N ARG A 121 -3.45 -0.11 -10.44
CA ARG A 121 -4.86 0.21 -10.17
C ARG A 121 -5.02 1.03 -8.89
N PRO A 122 -6.13 1.76 -8.69
CA PRO A 122 -6.39 2.55 -7.48
C PRO A 122 -6.22 1.78 -6.18
N ALA A 123 -6.82 0.60 -6.03
CA ALA A 123 -6.69 -0.20 -4.81
C ALA A 123 -5.24 -0.66 -4.57
N GLU A 124 -4.53 -1.00 -5.64
CA GLU A 124 -3.10 -1.34 -5.62
C GLU A 124 -2.24 -0.14 -5.19
N ALA A 125 -2.52 1.06 -5.68
CA ALA A 125 -1.81 2.29 -5.30
C ALA A 125 -1.95 2.56 -3.79
N ILE A 126 -3.17 2.49 -3.24
CA ILE A 126 -3.40 2.67 -1.80
C ILE A 126 -2.66 1.60 -1.00
N TYR A 127 -2.67 0.35 -1.47
CA TYR A 127 -1.96 -0.73 -0.81
C TYR A 127 -0.42 -0.53 -0.82
N LEU A 128 0.14 -0.05 -1.93
CA LEU A 128 1.57 0.27 -2.03
C LEU A 128 1.96 1.40 -1.06
N LEU A 129 1.14 2.45 -0.92
CA LEU A 129 1.38 3.51 0.06
C LEU A 129 1.38 2.98 1.50
N TRP A 130 0.45 2.08 1.83
CA TRP A 130 0.41 1.41 3.13
C TRP A 130 1.64 0.54 3.38
N LEU A 131 2.10 -0.21 2.37
CA LEU A 131 3.31 -1.04 2.48
C LEU A 131 4.57 -0.20 2.66
N LEU A 132 4.68 0.93 1.96
CA LEU A 132 5.80 1.86 2.14
C LEU A 132 5.81 2.43 3.57
N GLU A 133 4.65 2.84 4.10
CA GLU A 133 4.53 3.30 5.50
C GLU A 133 4.97 2.22 6.49
N PHE A 134 4.51 0.98 6.27
CA PHE A 134 4.85 -0.16 7.10
C PHE A 134 6.34 -0.51 7.02
N GLN A 135 6.95 -0.41 5.83
CA GLN A 135 8.36 -0.71 5.63
C GLN A 135 9.23 0.16 6.52
N PHE A 136 8.98 1.47 6.60
CA PHE A 136 9.80 2.37 7.42
C PHE A 136 9.58 2.24 8.94
N ARG A 137 8.51 1.55 9.35
CA ARG A 137 8.24 1.23 10.77
C ARG A 137 8.91 -0.05 11.25
N SER A 138 9.41 -0.88 10.35
CA SER A 138 9.95 -2.19 10.71
C SER A 138 11.47 -2.17 10.73
N PRO A 139 12.14 -2.53 11.83
CA PRO A 139 13.61 -2.54 11.93
C PRO A 139 14.29 -3.57 11.02
N HIS A 140 13.53 -4.43 10.35
CA HIS A 140 14.07 -5.52 9.54
C HIS A 140 14.13 -5.21 8.03
N THR A 141 13.76 -4.01 7.60
CA THR A 141 13.55 -3.68 6.18
C THR A 141 14.59 -2.73 5.58
N THR A 142 15.41 -2.06 6.39
CA THR A 142 16.22 -0.92 5.94
C THR A 142 17.63 -1.23 5.45
N GLU A 143 18.10 -2.48 5.51
CA GLU A 143 19.35 -2.88 4.85
C GLU A 143 19.18 -4.26 4.20
N GLY A 144 19.15 -4.30 2.86
CA GLY A 144 19.15 -5.55 2.08
C GLY A 144 17.86 -6.38 2.08
N ALA A 145 16.84 -6.00 2.86
CA ALA A 145 15.52 -6.60 2.83
C ALA A 145 14.55 -5.76 1.97
N ALA A 146 14.87 -5.61 0.68
CA ALA A 146 13.79 -5.57 -0.30
C ALA A 146 12.93 -6.79 0.00
N LEU A 147 11.67 -6.59 0.43
CA LEU A 147 10.71 -7.62 0.84
C LEU A 147 11.24 -9.02 0.53
N ASN A 148 11.98 -9.64 1.47
CA ASN A 148 12.40 -11.01 1.23
C ASN A 148 11.08 -11.77 1.07
N PRO A 149 10.84 -12.40 -0.09
CA PRO A 149 9.52 -12.86 -0.49
C PRO A 149 8.87 -13.87 0.48
N ASN A 150 9.64 -14.35 1.47
CA ASN A 150 9.20 -15.29 2.51
C ASN A 150 8.77 -14.63 3.82
N THR A 151 8.91 -13.31 4.00
CA THR A 151 8.58 -12.62 5.27
C THR A 151 7.29 -11.81 5.25
N ALA A 152 6.56 -11.77 4.13
CA ALA A 152 5.25 -11.13 4.04
C ALA A 152 4.09 -12.01 4.59
N GLY A 153 4.41 -12.86 5.58
CA GLY A 153 3.41 -13.52 6.40
C GLY A 153 3.05 -12.63 7.57
N MET A 154 1.78 -12.24 7.68
CA MET A 154 1.19 -12.14 9.02
C MET A 154 1.47 -13.49 9.71
N PRO A 155 1.84 -13.52 11.00
CA PRO A 155 2.28 -14.74 11.65
C PRO A 155 1.11 -15.73 11.71
N ASP A 156 1.12 -16.70 10.80
CA ASP A 156 0.28 -17.89 10.93
C ASP A 156 1.03 -18.87 11.83
N ARG A 157 0.45 -19.15 12.98
CA ARG A 157 0.99 -20.03 14.02
C ARG A 157 0.83 -21.48 13.57
N THR A 158 1.64 -21.95 12.62
CA THR A 158 2.00 -23.37 12.42
C THR A 158 2.67 -23.51 11.07
N GLU A 159 3.99 -23.34 11.00
CA GLU A 159 4.85 -24.12 10.09
C GLU A 159 6.34 -23.85 10.42
N SER A 160 6.86 -24.71 11.31
CA SER A 160 8.13 -25.44 11.13
C SER A 160 9.43 -24.64 10.89
N LEU A 161 10.01 -24.16 11.99
CA LEU A 161 11.40 -24.44 12.43
C LEU A 161 12.49 -24.60 11.34
N ARG A 162 12.82 -23.52 10.63
CA ARG A 162 14.22 -23.18 10.34
C ARG A 162 14.52 -21.86 11.04
N PRO A 163 15.63 -21.71 11.79
CA PRO A 163 15.94 -20.44 12.41
C PRO A 163 16.26 -19.45 11.30
N PHE A 164 15.26 -18.66 10.92
CA PHE A 164 15.44 -17.45 10.14
C PHE A 164 16.31 -16.54 11.00
N GLN A 165 17.62 -16.53 10.75
CA GLN A 165 18.50 -15.51 11.30
C GLN A 165 18.17 -14.21 10.56
N ALA A 166 17.04 -13.58 10.92
CA ALA A 166 16.92 -12.15 10.71
C ALA A 166 18.11 -11.54 11.44
N SER A 167 19.04 -10.95 10.69
CA SER A 167 20.16 -10.21 11.27
C SER A 167 19.58 -9.28 12.33
N ARG A 168 20.15 -9.31 13.54
CA ARG A 168 19.73 -8.37 14.58
C ARG A 168 19.88 -6.96 14.01
N PRO A 169 18.84 -6.11 14.13
CA PRO A 169 18.91 -4.77 13.60
C PRO A 169 20.11 -4.04 14.21
N THR A 170 20.88 -3.36 13.36
CA THR A 170 22.03 -2.57 13.79
C THR A 170 21.58 -1.37 14.62
N GLY A 171 22.48 -0.81 15.43
CA GLY A 171 22.20 0.43 16.16
C GLY A 171 21.77 1.57 15.24
N GLU A 172 22.36 1.66 14.05
CA GLU A 172 21.99 2.61 13.02
C GLU A 172 20.56 2.38 12.48
N THR A 173 20.19 1.12 12.23
CA THR A 173 18.83 0.77 11.79
C THR A 173 17.78 1.16 12.84
N LEU A 174 18.05 0.89 14.12
CA LEU A 174 17.17 1.27 15.23
C LEU A 174 17.07 2.80 15.36
N GLN A 175 18.18 3.52 15.18
CA GLN A 175 18.19 4.98 15.23
C GLN A 175 17.38 5.60 14.08
N ARG A 176 17.52 5.06 12.86
CA ARG A 176 16.69 5.47 11.72
C ARG A 176 15.21 5.27 12.04
N GLN A 177 14.81 4.06 12.43
CA GLN A 177 13.42 3.77 12.81
C GLN A 177 12.90 4.76 13.87
N HIS A 178 13.66 4.97 14.95
CA HIS A 178 13.26 5.89 16.02
C HIS A 178 13.05 7.32 15.51
N SER A 179 13.91 7.81 14.61
CA SER A 179 13.75 9.14 14.02
C SER A 179 12.52 9.26 13.13
N TYR A 180 12.14 8.20 12.43
CA TYR A 180 10.91 8.16 11.62
C TYR A 180 9.66 8.08 12.50
N GLU A 181 9.65 7.21 13.50
CA GLU A 181 8.53 7.09 14.45
C GLU A 181 8.31 8.42 15.19
N THR A 182 9.38 9.09 15.61
CA THR A 182 9.30 10.41 16.23
C THR A 182 8.67 11.45 15.30
N ALA A 183 9.06 11.49 14.01
CA ALA A 183 8.46 12.40 13.04
C ALA A 183 6.97 12.10 12.81
N ARG A 184 6.63 10.82 12.68
CA ARG A 184 5.27 10.33 12.52
C ARG A 184 4.38 10.68 13.71
N GLU A 185 4.80 10.37 14.93
CA GLU A 185 4.07 10.71 16.16
C GLU A 185 3.86 12.21 16.29
N ASN A 186 4.92 13.01 16.06
CA ASN A 186 4.81 14.46 16.05
C ASN A 186 3.80 14.97 15.03
N TYR A 187 3.76 14.38 13.85
CA TYR A 187 2.80 14.75 12.83
C TYR A 187 1.36 14.44 13.25
N PHE A 188 1.08 13.22 13.71
CA PHE A 188 -0.27 12.85 14.15
C PHE A 188 -0.72 13.60 15.41
N ASN A 189 0.20 13.93 16.32
CA ASN A 189 -0.11 14.73 17.51
C ASN A 189 -0.43 16.20 17.21
N ARG A 190 0.05 16.73 16.07
CA ARG A 190 -0.19 18.12 15.66
C ARG A 190 -1.46 18.31 14.81
N HIS A 191 -2.09 17.23 14.37
CA HIS A 191 -3.27 17.28 13.52
C HIS A 191 -4.47 16.68 14.24
N SER A 192 -5.58 17.39 14.20
CA SER A 192 -6.88 16.88 14.62
C SER A 192 -7.35 15.75 13.68
N GLY A 193 -8.31 14.95 14.14
CA GLY A 193 -8.93 13.92 13.31
C GLY A 193 -9.55 14.48 12.02
N ALA A 194 -10.13 15.68 12.07
CA ALA A 194 -10.71 16.35 10.89
C ALA A 194 -9.65 16.77 9.87
N GLU A 195 -8.49 17.26 10.32
CA GLU A 195 -7.38 17.59 9.42
C GLU A 195 -6.78 16.34 8.80
N LEU A 196 -6.63 15.25 9.57
CA LEU A 196 -6.18 13.96 9.04
C LEU A 196 -7.16 13.41 8.00
N GLN A 197 -8.47 13.54 8.24
CA GLN A 197 -9.51 13.16 7.29
C GLN A 197 -9.39 13.94 5.98
N LEU A 198 -9.27 15.27 6.07
CA LEU A 198 -9.08 16.12 4.88
C LEU A 198 -7.83 15.70 4.07
N ARG A 199 -6.76 15.29 4.76
CA ARG A 199 -5.55 14.81 4.10
C ARG A 199 -5.75 13.45 3.41
N VAL A 200 -6.57 12.56 3.95
CA VAL A 200 -6.96 11.31 3.28
C VAL A 200 -7.73 11.63 1.99
N THR A 201 -8.69 12.55 2.04
CA THR A 201 -9.41 13.03 0.85
C THR A 201 -8.44 13.61 -0.20
N GLN A 202 -7.52 14.48 0.21
CA GLN A 202 -6.52 15.08 -0.68
C GLN A 202 -5.56 14.04 -1.28
N LEU A 203 -5.25 12.96 -0.55
CA LEU A 203 -4.46 11.84 -1.05
C LEU A 203 -5.20 11.13 -2.20
N PHE A 204 -6.50 10.88 -2.04
CA PHE A 204 -7.33 10.32 -3.10
C PHE A 204 -7.36 11.23 -4.33
N ASP A 205 -7.56 12.54 -4.14
CA ASP A 205 -7.56 13.53 -5.21
C ASP A 205 -6.22 13.55 -5.97
N THR A 206 -5.10 13.54 -5.23
CA THR A 206 -3.75 13.59 -5.82
C THR A 206 -3.43 12.32 -6.63
N LEU A 207 -4.00 11.18 -6.23
CA LEU A 207 -3.91 9.94 -7.00
C LEU A 207 -4.82 9.95 -8.23
N GLY A 208 -5.90 10.74 -8.22
CA GLY A 208 -6.94 10.76 -9.25
C GLY A 208 -8.04 9.72 -9.00
N ILE A 209 -8.37 9.50 -7.73
CA ILE A 209 -9.42 8.56 -7.28
C ILE A 209 -10.68 9.38 -7.00
N ASP A 210 -11.61 9.43 -7.96
CA ASP A 210 -12.83 10.24 -7.91
C ASP A 210 -14.09 9.45 -7.50
#